data_AF-S4PK57-F1
#
_entry.id   AF-S4PK57-F1
#
_cell.length_a   1.000
_cell.length_b   1.000
_cell.length_c   1.000
_cell.angle_alpha   90.00
_cell.angle_beta   90.00
_cell.angle_gamma   90.00
#
_symmetry.space_group_name_H-M   'P 1'
#
loop_
_entity.id
_entity.type
_entity.pdbx_description
1 polymer ?
#
loop_
_entity_poly.entity_id
_entity_poly.type
_entity_poly.pdbx_seq_one_letter_code
_entity_poly.pdbx_strand_id
1 'polypeptide(L)' 'MTSTHKNYKYILTVVDAYTKFTWIYPVKTLTTDETLEKLRLQQQTFGAPERIITDRNAAFTANDFQEYCKSENITHYT' A
#
# COMPACT_ATOMS: atom_id res chain seq x y z
N MET A 1 7.42 -18.78 7.31
CA MET A 1 7.10 -18.33 5.94
C MET A 1 8.38 -18.37 5.11
N THR A 2 8.35 -19.09 4.02
CA THR A 2 9.49 -19.28 3.12
C THR A 2 9.56 -18.12 2.14
N SER A 3 10.73 -17.52 1.98
CA SER A 3 10.95 -16.46 1.00
C SER A 3 11.20 -17.05 -0.40
N THR A 4 10.91 -16.29 -1.44
CA THR A 4 11.34 -16.64 -2.82
C THR A 4 12.87 -16.53 -2.96
N HIS A 5 13.45 -17.04 -4.06
CA HIS A 5 14.87 -16.84 -4.38
C HIS A 5 15.29 -15.37 -4.46
N LYS A 6 14.35 -14.44 -4.71
CA LYS A 6 14.58 -12.98 -4.72
C LYS A 6 14.29 -12.32 -3.36
N ASN A 7 14.10 -13.11 -2.31
CA ASN A 7 13.82 -12.70 -0.94
C ASN A 7 12.46 -12.00 -0.70
N TYR A 8 11.53 -12.06 -1.65
CA TYR A 8 10.14 -11.65 -1.39
C TYR A 8 9.47 -12.61 -0.41
N LYS A 9 8.76 -12.06 0.56
CA LYS A 9 8.14 -12.81 1.66
C LYS A 9 6.65 -12.51 1.81
N TYR A 10 6.20 -11.34 1.35
CA TYR A 10 4.81 -10.92 1.47
C TYR A 10 4.29 -10.40 0.14
N ILE A 11 2.98 -10.28 0.06
CA ILE A 11 2.26 -9.72 -1.08
C ILE A 11 1.46 -8.53 -0.56
N LEU A 12 1.74 -7.34 -1.07
CA LEU A 12 0.89 -6.18 -0.89
C LEU A 12 -0.17 -6.19 -1.99
N THR A 13 -1.44 -6.27 -1.60
CA THR A 13 -2.58 -6.28 -2.51
C THR A 13 -3.32 -4.96 -2.39
N VAL A 14 -3.53 -4.29 -3.52
CA VAL A 14 -4.37 -3.09 -3.60
C VAL A 14 -5.52 -3.40 -4.54
N VAL A 15 -6.74 -3.17 -4.08
CA VAL A 15 -7.95 -3.44 -4.86
C VAL A 15 -8.69 -2.13 -5.05
N ASP A 16 -8.92 -1.75 -6.30
CA ASP A 16 -9.86 -0.69 -6.61
C ASP A 16 -11.28 -1.17 -6.31
N ALA A 17 -11.96 -0.50 -5.37
CA ALA A 17 -13.24 -0.95 -4.86
C ALA A 17 -14.37 -0.89 -5.91
N TYR A 18 -14.24 -0.06 -6.94
CA TYR A 18 -15.27 0.12 -7.98
C TYR A 18 -15.11 -0.91 -9.10
N THR A 19 -13.98 -0.89 -9.79
CA THR A 19 -13.68 -1.74 -10.96
C THR A 19 -13.28 -3.16 -10.59
N LYS A 20 -12.91 -3.40 -9.33
CA LYS A 20 -12.26 -4.63 -8.85
C LYS A 20 -10.90 -4.90 -9.49
N PHE A 21 -10.33 -3.92 -10.19
CA PHE A 21 -8.96 -4.02 -10.68
C PHE A 21 -8.02 -4.17 -9.49
N THR A 22 -7.09 -5.13 -9.58
CA THR A 22 -6.24 -5.53 -8.46
C THR A 22 -4.78 -5.41 -8.85
N TRP A 23 -4.03 -4.66 -8.05
CA TRP A 23 -2.57 -4.61 -8.11
C TRP A 23 -1.98 -5.53 -7.05
N ILE A 24 -0.99 -6.32 -7.46
CA ILE A 24 -0.32 -7.29 -6.61
C ILE A 24 1.18 -7.01 -6.66
N TYR A 25 1.75 -6.58 -5.55
CA TYR A 25 3.17 -6.26 -5.43
C TYR A 25 3.87 -7.26 -4.51
N PRO A 26 4.90 -7.98 -5.00
CA PRO A 26 5.75 -8.75 -4.10
C PRO A 26 6.61 -7.79 -3.28
N VAL A 27 6.60 -7.94 -1.96
CA VAL A 27 7.38 -7.12 -1.01
C VAL A 27 8.21 -8.00 -0.09
N LYS A 28 9.40 -7.50 0.28
CA LYS A 28 10.35 -8.24 1.12
C LYS A 28 10.05 -8.06 2.61
N THR A 29 9.51 -6.89 2.96
CA THR A 29 9.22 -6.47 4.33
C THR A 29 7.79 -5.94 4.44
N LEU A 30 7.33 -5.77 5.69
CA LEU A 30 6.05 -5.13 6.01
C LEU A 30 6.33 -3.74 6.61
N THR A 31 7.17 -2.96 5.94
CA THR A 31 7.49 -1.60 6.37
C THR A 31 6.59 -0.59 5.66
N THR A 32 6.41 0.56 6.30
CA THR A 32 5.69 1.69 5.71
C THR A 32 6.40 2.17 4.44
N ASP A 33 7.73 2.27 4.44
CA ASP A 33 8.50 2.72 3.27
C ASP A 33 8.26 1.87 2.02
N GLU A 34 8.37 0.55 2.14
CA GLU A 34 8.16 -0.36 1.00
C GLU A 34 6.70 -0.32 0.55
N THR A 35 5.76 -0.16 1.48
CA THR A 35 4.33 0.00 1.17
C THR A 35 4.07 1.29 0.38
N LEU A 36 4.59 2.43 0.86
CA LEU A 36 4.43 3.72 0.23
C LEU A 36 5.13 3.79 -1.14
N GLU A 37 6.26 3.12 -1.31
CA GLU A 37 6.91 2.98 -2.61
C GLU A 37 5.95 2.38 -3.65
N LYS A 38 5.21 1.32 -3.30
CA LYS A 38 4.26 0.68 -4.22
C LYS A 38 3.00 1.51 -4.44
N LEU A 39 2.48 2.17 -3.41
CA LEU A 39 1.33 3.08 -3.54
C LEU A 39 1.65 4.27 -4.43
N ARG A 40 2.83 4.88 -4.29
CA ARG A 40 3.29 5.96 -5.18
C ARG A 40 3.44 5.50 -6.63
N LEU A 41 3.95 4.29 -6.85
CA LEU A 41 4.05 3.70 -8.19
C LEU A 41 2.65 3.52 -8.83
N GLN A 42 1.69 2.99 -8.08
CA GLN A 42 0.31 2.87 -8.53
C GLN A 42 -0.30 4.23 -8.86
N GLN A 43 -0.12 5.20 -7.95
CA GLN A 43 -0.64 6.56 -8.06
C GLN A 43 -0.13 7.28 -9.31
N GLN A 44 1.14 7.11 -9.67
CA GLN A 44 1.70 7.71 -10.89
C GLN A 44 0.99 7.25 -12.16
N THR A 45 0.39 6.05 -12.16
CA THR A 45 -0.29 5.48 -13.32
C THR A 45 -1.80 5.74 -13.31
N PHE A 46 -2.43 5.67 -12.13
CA PHE A 46 -3.90 5.68 -12.00
C PHE A 46 -4.47 6.88 -11.22
N GLY A 47 -3.61 7.75 -10.68
CA GLY A 47 -3.99 8.81 -9.76
C GLY A 47 -4.16 8.32 -8.32
N ALA A 48 -4.34 9.27 -7.40
CA ALA A 48 -4.58 8.98 -5.99
C ALA A 48 -6.06 8.61 -5.77
N PRO A 49 -6.36 7.60 -4.94
CA PRO A 49 -7.74 7.31 -4.56
C PRO A 49 -8.30 8.38 -3.60
N GLU A 50 -9.61 8.55 -3.55
CA GLU A 50 -10.24 9.40 -2.52
C GLU A 50 -10.10 8.80 -1.11
N ARG A 51 -10.10 7.46 -1.03
CA ARG A 51 -10.11 6.72 0.22
C ARG A 51 -9.24 5.47 0.15
N ILE A 52 -8.50 5.23 1.23
CA ILE A 52 -7.82 3.97 1.48
C ILE A 52 -8.41 3.34 2.74
N ILE A 53 -8.69 2.03 2.69
CA ILE A 53 -9.15 1.22 3.81
C ILE A 53 -8.16 0.09 4.01
N THR A 54 -7.56 -0.01 5.19
CA THR A 54 -6.59 -1.06 5.52
C THR A 54 -6.97 -1.74 6.83
N ASP A 55 -6.28 -2.82 7.17
CA ASP A 55 -6.25 -3.30 8.54
C ASP A 55 -5.35 -2.39 9.42
N ARG A 56 -5.21 -2.77 10.69
CA ARG A 56 -4.38 -2.08 11.69
C ARG A 56 -2.93 -2.57 11.71
N ASN A 57 -2.41 -3.06 10.59
CA ASN A 57 -0.99 -3.41 10.52
C ASN A 57 -0.12 -2.17 10.75
N ALA A 58 1.02 -2.36 11.42
CA ALA A 58 1.98 -1.29 11.72
C ALA A 58 2.41 -0.51 10.46
N ALA A 59 2.50 -1.16 9.30
CA ALA A 59 2.85 -0.51 8.04
C ALA A 59 1.84 0.59 7.63
N PHE A 60 0.56 0.42 7.97
CA PHE A 60 -0.52 1.34 7.63
C PHE A 60 -0.86 2.33 8.75
N THR A 61 -0.53 2.03 10.00
CA THR A 61 -0.82 2.92 11.14
C THR A 61 0.34 3.87 11.49
N ALA A 62 1.51 3.71 10.86
CA ALA A 62 2.67 4.56 11.09
C ALA A 62 2.44 6.02 10.67
N ASN A 63 3.16 6.95 11.31
CA ASN A 63 3.05 8.38 11.03
C ASN A 63 3.31 8.71 9.55
N ASP A 64 4.34 8.12 8.96
CA ASP A 64 4.71 8.37 7.56
C ASP A 64 3.60 7.96 6.58
N PHE A 65 2.81 6.93 6.91
CA PHE A 65 1.65 6.53 6.12
C PHE A 65 0.53 7.57 6.22
N GLN A 66 0.26 8.06 7.44
CA GLN A 66 -0.74 9.09 7.68
C GLN A 66 -0.36 10.42 6.99
N GLU A 67 0.93 10.79 7.02
CA GLU A 67 1.46 11.97 6.35
C GLU A 67 1.33 11.85 4.83
N TYR A 68 1.63 10.68 4.25
CA TYR A 68 1.38 10.41 2.84
C TYR A 68 -0.11 10.57 2.48
N CYS A 69 -1.02 9.97 3.25
CA CYS A 69 -2.45 10.12 2.98
C CYS A 69 -2.87 11.61 3.05
N LYS A 70 -2.36 12.35 4.04
CA LYS A 70 -2.64 13.77 4.19
C LYS A 70 -2.09 14.61 3.03
N SER A 71 -0.87 14.36 2.56
CA SER A 71 -0.27 15.11 1.45
C SER A 71 -1.01 14.89 0.12
N GLU A 72 -1.54 13.68 -0.07
CA GLU A 72 -2.27 13.29 -1.27
C GLU A 72 -3.79 13.53 -1.17
N ASN A 73 -4.28 14.15 -0.08
CA ASN A 73 -5.71 14.37 0.20
C ASN A 73 -6.54 13.06 0.21
N ILE A 74 -5.95 11.98 0.70
CA ILE A 74 -6.56 10.65 0.82
C ILE A 74 -7.16 10.51 2.23
N THR A 75 -8.42 10.10 2.32
CA THR A 75 -9.01 9.72 3.63
C THR A 75 -8.65 8.28 3.97
N HIS A 76 -7.98 8.06 5.11
CA HIS A 76 -7.57 6.74 5.56
C HIS A 76 -8.48 6.18 6.65
N TYR A 77 -8.92 4.93 6.49
CA TYR A 77 -9.70 4.18 7.48
C TYR A 77 -8.95 2.90 7.89
N THR A 78 -8.92 2.61 9.20
CA THR A 78 -8.26 1.45 9.83
C THR A 78 -9.16 0.73 10.83
#